data_AF-A0A8J3QIL1-F1
#
_entry.id   AF-A0A8J3QIL1-F1
#
_cell.length_a   1.000
_cell.length_b   1.000
_cell.length_c   1.000
_cell.angle_alpha   90.00
_cell.angle_beta   90.00
_cell.angle_gamma   90.00
#
_symmetry.space_group_name_H-M   'P 1'
#
loop_
_entity.id
_entity.type
_entity.pdbx_description
1 polymer ?
#
loop_
_entity_poly.entity_id
_entity_poly.type
_entity_poly.pdbx_seq_one_letter_code
_entity_poly.pdbx_strand_id
1 'polypeptide(L)' 'MTDLGPHTVQVRLVGTKQNVAYWLRLLDELAELHEVSEPQPGRRRRLRVYATVSRRAPLTGGSK' A
#
# COMPACT_ATOMS: atom_id res chain seq x y z
N MET A 1 23.57 1.72 13.32
CA MET A 1 22.42 0.85 13.63
C MET A 1 21.21 1.48 12.98
N THR A 2 20.76 0.95 11.85
CA THR A 2 19.59 1.51 11.16
C THR A 2 18.35 0.98 11.87
N ASP A 3 17.80 1.83 12.72
CA ASP A 3 16.51 1.63 13.35
C ASP A 3 15.44 1.60 12.26
N LEU A 4 15.01 0.40 11.87
CA LEU A 4 13.86 0.21 11.00
C LEU A 4 12.64 0.22 11.91
N GLY A 5 12.16 1.43 12.25
CA GLY A 5 10.80 1.62 12.75
C GLY A 5 9.77 0.92 11.84
N PRO A 6 8.53 0.74 12.31
CA PRO A 6 7.55 -0.23 11.80
C PRO A 6 7.60 -0.33 10.28
N HIS A 7 8.07 -1.45 9.74
CA HIS A 7 8.47 -1.60 8.33
C HIS A 7 7.40 -1.07 7.36
N THR A 8 7.58 0.18 6.91
CA THR A 8 6.70 0.82 5.94
C THR A 8 7.22 0.58 4.54
N VAL A 9 6.31 0.38 3.59
CA VAL A 9 6.61 0.12 2.18
C VAL A 9 5.78 1.05 1.32
N GLN A 10 6.44 1.79 0.44
CA GLN A 10 5.73 2.56 -0.59
C GLN A 10 5.30 1.64 -1.73
N VAL A 11 4.01 1.72 -2.07
CA VAL A 11 3.42 0.96 -3.17
C VAL A 11 2.89 1.88 -4.25
N ARG A 12 2.93 1.39 -5.49
CA ARG A 12 2.36 2.04 -6.66
C ARG A 12 1.40 1.09 -7.36
N LEU A 13 0.11 1.35 -7.25
CA LEU A 13 -0.94 0.56 -7.90
C LEU A 13 -1.24 1.15 -9.28
N VAL A 14 -1.18 0.32 -10.32
CA VAL A 14 -1.43 0.74 -11.72
C VAL A 14 -2.41 -0.21 -12.37
N GLY A 15 -3.56 0.29 -12.81
CA GLY A 15 -4.58 -0.58 -13.39
C GLY A 15 -5.84 0.15 -13.85
N THR A 16 -6.87 -0.62 -14.16
CA THR A 16 -8.23 -0.08 -14.31
C THR A 16 -8.72 0.45 -12.96
N LYS A 17 -9.74 1.31 -12.98
CA LYS A 17 -10.38 1.82 -11.74
C LYS A 17 -10.81 0.67 -10.81
N GLN A 18 -11.43 -0.37 -11.37
CA GLN A 18 -11.87 -1.55 -10.62
C GLN A 18 -10.70 -2.31 -9.98
N ASN A 19 -9.62 -2.56 -10.73
CA ASN A 19 -8.47 -3.29 -10.19
C ASN A 19 -7.75 -2.49 -9.09
N VAL A 20 -7.58 -1.18 -9.29
CA VAL A 20 -6.93 -0.32 -8.27
C VAL A 20 -7.77 -0.27 -7.00
N ALA A 21 -9.10 -0.12 -7.12
CA ALA A 21 -10.00 -0.14 -5.97
C ALA A 21 -9.97 -1.49 -5.22
N TYR A 22 -9.95 -2.60 -5.95
CA TYR A 22 -9.81 -3.93 -5.36
C TYR A 22 -8.53 -4.07 -4.54
N TRP A 23 -7.38 -3.68 -5.10
CA TRP A 23 -6.10 -3.78 -4.39
C TRP A 23 -6.01 -2.85 -3.20
N LEU A 24 -6.53 -1.62 -3.29
CA LEU A 24 -6.59 -0.71 -2.15
C LEU A 24 -7.40 -1.31 -1.01
N ARG A 25 -8.58 -1.87 -1.30
CA ARG A 25 -9.41 -2.52 -0.28
C ARG A 25 -8.71 -3.71 0.36
N LEU A 26 -8.07 -4.57 -0.45
CA LEU A 26 -7.35 -5.72 0.08
C LEU A 26 -6.17 -5.30 0.97
N LEU A 27 -5.43 -4.26 0.58
CA LEU A 27 -4.34 -3.72 1.40
C LEU A 27 -4.85 -3.10 2.69
N ASP A 28 -5.99 -2.41 2.67
CA ASP A 28 -6.63 -1.86 3.88
C ASP A 28 -7.15 -2.95 4.83
N GLU A 29 -7.51 -4.12 4.31
CA GLU A 29 -7.90 -5.27 5.12
C GLU A 29 -6.67 -5.91 5.80
N LEU A 30 -5.54 -5.99 5.11
CA LEU A 30 -4.34 -6.72 5.56
C LEU A 30 -3.31 -5.85 6.29
N ALA A 31 -3.32 -4.55 6.08
CA ALA A 31 -2.30 -3.61 6.51
C ALA A 31 -2.92 -2.24 6.85
N GLU A 32 -2.12 -1.35 7.40
CA GLU A 32 -2.50 0.05 7.51
C GLU A 32 -2.03 0.80 6.26
N LEU A 33 -2.95 1.55 5.66
CA LEU A 33 -2.68 2.44 4.55
C LEU A 33 -2.52 3.87 5.04
N HIS A 34 -1.42 4.49 4.64
CA HIS A 34 -1.08 5.88 4.92
C HIS A 34 -0.82 6.62 3.60
N GLU A 35 -1.02 7.94 3.59
CA GLU A 35 -0.63 8.81 2.47
C GLU A 35 -1.15 8.36 1.11
N VAL A 36 -2.38 7.83 1.06
CA VAL A 36 -3.00 7.37 -0.19
C VAL A 36 -3.25 8.58 -1.10
N SER A 37 -2.59 8.62 -2.25
CA SER A 37 -2.72 9.71 -3.21
C SER A 37 -4.06 9.64 -3.96
N GLU A 38 -4.56 10.78 -4.40
CA GLU A 38 -5.63 10.84 -5.38
C GLU A 38 -5.29 10.04 -6.67
N PRO A 39 -6.26 9.39 -7.33
CA PRO A 39 -6.01 8.65 -8.56
C PRO A 39 -5.52 9.56 -9.69
N GLN A 40 -4.30 9.30 -10.17
CA GLN A 40 -3.71 10.03 -11.27
C GLN A 40 -3.97 9.34 -12.61
N PRO A 41 -4.31 10.08 -13.68
CA PRO A 41 -4.49 9.50 -15.00
C PRO A 41 -3.18 8.89 -15.52
N GLY A 42 -3.32 7.80 -16.26
CA GLY A 42 -2.25 7.07 -16.94
C GLY A 42 -2.63 6.73 -18.38
N ARG A 43 -1.70 6.06 -19.08
CA ARG A 43 -1.93 5.66 -20.48
C ARG A 43 -3.04 4.61 -20.58
N ARG A 44 -3.75 4.59 -21.71
CA ARG A 44 -4.78 3.58 -22.05
C ARG A 44 -5.87 3.43 -20.98
N ARG A 45 -6.40 4.56 -20.48
CA ARG A 45 -7.46 4.61 -19.44
C ARG A 45 -7.09 3.91 -18.12
N ARG A 46 -5.80 3.75 -17.84
CA ARG A 46 -5.32 3.26 -16.55
C ARG A 46 -5.17 4.41 -15.57
N LEU A 47 -5.28 4.10 -14.28
CA LEU A 47 -5.03 5.02 -13.17
C LEU A 47 -3.79 4.56 -12.39
N ARG A 48 -3.20 5.51 -11.67
CA ARG A 48 -2.08 5.28 -10.75
C ARG A 48 -2.44 5.84 -9.38
N VAL A 49 -2.20 5.06 -8.33
CA VAL A 49 -2.32 5.49 -6.94
C VAL A 49 -1.04 5.10 -6.21
N TYR A 50 -0.52 6.02 -5.41
CA TYR A 50 0.57 5.79 -4.48
C TYR A 50 0.00 5.65 -3.08
N ALA A 51 0.59 4.78 -2.28
CA ALA A 51 0.27 4.65 -0.86
C ALA A 51 1.50 4.19 -0.09
N THR A 52 1.56 4.55 1.18
CA THR A 52 2.50 3.99 2.15
C THR A 52 1.77 2.90 2.93
N VAL A 53 2.32 1.69 2.97
CA VAL A 53 1.73 0.54 3.65
C VAL A 53 2.57 0.22 4.88
N SER A 54 1.97 0.13 6.06
CA SER A 54 2.63 -0.37 7.26
C SER A 54 1.99 -1.69 7.70
N ARG A 55 2.82 -2.61 8.20
CA ARG A 55 2.35 -3.88 8.72
C ARG A 55 1.66 -3.67 10.08
N ARG A 56 0.43 -4.15 10.25
CA ARG A 56 -0.33 -4.06 11.51
C ARG A 56 0.30 -4.82 12.68
N ALA A 57 0.92 -5.97 12.42
CA ALA A 57 1.60 -6.77 13.44
C ALA A 57 2.77 -7.55 12.81
N PRO A 58 3.92 -7.73 13.50
CA PRO A 58 4.98 -8.62 13.03
C PRO A 58 4.45 -10.05 12.78
N LEU A 59 4.87 -10.68 11.68
CA LEU A 59 4.26 -11.92 11.15
C LEU A 59 4.54 -13.19 11.98
N THR A 60 5.27 -13.09 13.07
CA THR A 60 5.63 -14.23 13.93
C THR A 60 6.04 -13.67 15.29
N GLY A 61 5.70 -14.35 16.39
CA GLY A 61 6.32 -14.12 17.69
C GLY A 61 7.83 -14.36 17.65
N GLY A 62 8.58 -13.39 17.10
CA GLY A 62 10.01 -13.45 16.84
C GLY A 62 10.72 -12.23 17.42
N SER A 63 11.14 -12.41 18.68
CA SER A 63 12.29 -11.82 19.39
C SER A 63 12.66 -10.34 19.16
N LYS A 64 11.95 -9.42 19.83
CA LYS A 64 12.40 -8.79 21.10
C LYS A 64 11.29 -7.94 21.70
#